data_AF-A0A846TZI7-F1
#
_entry.id   AF-A0A846TZI7-F1
#
_cell.length_a   1.000
_cell.length_b   1.000
_cell.length_c   1.000
_cell.angle_alpha   90.00
_cell.angle_beta   90.00
_cell.angle_gamma   90.00
#
_symmetry.space_group_name_H-M   'P 1'
#
loop_
_entity.id
_entity.type
_entity.pdbx_description
1 polymer ?
#
loop_
_entity_poly.entity_id
_entity_poly.type
_entity_poly.pdbx_seq_one_letter_code
_entity_poly.pdbx_strand_id
1 'polypeptide(L)'
;MITASTRALWASALAVSLSTLAACGGGGDSGSPAPVAGTPPAPAPAPAPAPAPAPAPAPAPAPAPAPAPAPAPAPAPAPAPAPAPASYWARTFTYASAGNHVLRYYYSDNVVDSTGRSTYYDVREAQSGGKPAVVVYDTVQFVTAEGWHTPLDGATPNHSGPNGAYDYNHGYIGQSTSVDTDVAGQTIASVVAKVQDLGTNTSSTIVGVTAATLTGVMPAGAKIRAISNTESLTPVGYRLTDGFAGNNVTTLANLVTSYPAVSNAAAVSTANTVSMGNLHGSNGCGAQVCLQERMRGSFNTNGTVTLHLCDLDTVSGVFSNCSSIGTANYQSTTALDGVTPIMTFSGLPAAVSTQTFTRVFVQRGGHVYQGFQDKPAVMTKQTRLNKVAFEALAASLGVTPPVIPDHPAATAGTWSVTYAGGDTGSCTALSVNAAAHVIGTCTSSGVGGSFIVSGTVDAAGGLSVGSTSSDASFTGTLGAATGSGTWSRPSASATGTWAATKQ
;
A
#
# COMPACT_ATOMS: atom_id res chain seq x y z
N MET A 1 -14.34 43.25 -35.74
CA MET A 1 -15.77 43.33 -35.36
C MET A 1 -15.88 42.62 -34.01
N ILE A 2 -15.83 43.34 -32.88
CA ILE A 2 -16.98 43.97 -32.17
C ILE A 2 -17.98 42.87 -31.75
N THR A 3 -18.24 42.54 -30.47
CA THR A 3 -17.99 43.21 -29.16
C THR A 3 -18.17 42.21 -28.01
N ALA A 4 -17.50 42.51 -26.89
CA ALA A 4 -17.67 41.92 -25.57
C ALA A 4 -18.84 42.55 -24.77
N SER A 5 -19.40 41.84 -23.78
CA SER A 5 -19.57 42.34 -22.39
C SER A 5 -20.39 41.44 -21.46
N THR A 6 -19.69 40.90 -20.44
CA THR A 6 -19.92 40.96 -18.97
C THR A 6 -21.29 40.79 -18.30
N ARG A 7 -21.27 39.99 -17.21
CA ARG A 7 -21.79 40.18 -15.81
C ARG A 7 -22.57 38.93 -15.34
N ALA A 8 -22.15 38.13 -14.35
CA ALA A 8 -21.85 38.34 -12.92
C ALA A 8 -22.98 37.82 -12.00
N LEU A 9 -22.60 36.84 -11.15
CA LEU A 9 -22.96 36.63 -9.72
C LEU A 9 -24.27 35.91 -9.30
N TRP A 10 -24.05 34.81 -8.52
CA TRP A 10 -24.75 34.33 -7.30
C TRP A 10 -26.13 33.65 -7.49
N ALA A 11 -26.63 32.73 -6.65
CA ALA A 11 -26.15 31.79 -5.65
C ALA A 11 -27.40 31.00 -5.18
N SER A 12 -27.18 29.85 -4.54
CA SER A 12 -28.04 29.25 -3.50
C SER A 12 -29.16 28.27 -3.87
N ALA A 13 -29.03 27.11 -3.23
CA ALA A 13 -29.92 25.97 -3.15
C ALA A 13 -31.23 26.27 -2.37
N LEU A 14 -32.27 25.50 -2.68
CA LEU A 14 -33.50 25.45 -1.88
C LEU A 14 -33.84 24.00 -1.53
N ALA A 15 -34.01 23.76 -0.23
CA ALA A 15 -34.39 22.51 0.39
C ALA A 15 -35.83 22.57 0.91
N VAL A 16 -36.52 21.44 0.75
CA VAL A 16 -37.53 20.83 1.65
C VAL A 16 -38.78 21.64 2.02
N SER A 17 -39.93 21.13 1.59
CA SER A 17 -41.27 21.53 2.04
C SER A 17 -42.03 20.34 2.62
N LEU A 18 -42.45 20.48 3.88
CA LEU A 18 -43.42 19.68 4.64
C LEU A 18 -44.85 19.83 4.07
N SER A 19 -45.70 18.79 4.21
CA SER A 19 -46.90 18.82 5.08
C SER A 19 -47.85 17.62 4.87
N THR A 20 -48.47 17.22 5.98
CA THR A 20 -49.28 16.04 6.26
C THR A 20 -50.80 16.27 6.17
N LEU A 21 -51.55 15.16 6.27
CA LEU A 21 -52.90 14.93 6.81
C LEU A 21 -54.08 14.78 5.82
N ALA A 22 -54.64 13.57 5.78
CA ALA A 22 -56.08 13.33 5.59
C ALA A 22 -56.50 12.04 6.30
N ALA A 23 -57.46 12.17 7.21
CA ALA A 23 -58.14 11.11 7.92
C ALA A 23 -59.45 10.75 7.21
N CYS A 24 -59.89 9.49 7.30
CA CYS A 24 -61.29 9.10 7.53
C CYS A 24 -61.37 7.59 7.78
N GLY A 25 -62.21 7.19 8.74
CA GLY A 25 -62.51 5.80 9.05
C GLY A 25 -64.03 5.56 9.13
N GLY A 26 -64.40 4.28 9.04
CA GLY A 26 -65.71 3.66 9.30
C GLY A 26 -65.55 2.16 9.07
N GLY A 27 -66.22 1.20 9.72
CA GLY A 27 -67.34 1.10 10.66
C GLY A 27 -67.90 -0.34 10.51
N GLY A 28 -68.42 -0.98 11.56
CA GLY A 28 -69.07 -2.31 11.42
C GLY A 28 -69.41 -3.07 12.71
N ASP A 29 -70.64 -2.88 13.20
CA ASP A 29 -71.71 -3.83 13.59
C ASP A 29 -71.45 -5.19 14.30
N SER A 30 -72.30 -5.52 15.30
CA SER A 30 -73.29 -6.65 15.26
C SER A 30 -73.93 -7.03 16.63
N GLY A 31 -75.26 -6.92 16.73
CA GLY A 31 -76.20 -8.04 17.05
C GLY A 31 -76.47 -8.62 18.47
N SER A 32 -77.71 -8.39 18.96
CA SER A 32 -78.69 -9.38 19.53
C SER A 32 -78.60 -9.90 21.01
N PRO A 33 -79.67 -10.52 21.62
CA PRO A 33 -80.40 -9.96 22.79
C PRO A 33 -80.62 -10.86 24.05
N ALA A 34 -80.96 -10.22 25.20
CA ALA A 34 -81.76 -10.60 26.43
C ALA A 34 -81.54 -11.96 27.19
N PRO A 35 -81.89 -12.15 28.50
CA PRO A 35 -82.77 -11.36 29.40
C PRO A 35 -82.35 -11.13 30.91
N VAL A 36 -82.93 -10.07 31.50
CA VAL A 36 -83.46 -9.77 32.88
C VAL A 36 -82.82 -10.30 34.19
N ALA A 37 -82.40 -9.37 35.09
CA ALA A 37 -82.86 -9.26 36.51
C ALA A 37 -82.27 -8.05 37.30
N GLY A 38 -83.16 -7.15 37.79
CA GLY A 38 -83.13 -6.41 39.08
C GLY A 38 -82.06 -5.33 39.42
N THR A 39 -82.45 -4.05 39.44
CA THR A 39 -81.67 -2.92 40.03
C THR A 39 -82.49 -2.07 41.02
N PRO A 40 -81.88 -1.48 42.08
CA PRO A 40 -82.50 -0.48 42.97
C PRO A 40 -82.18 0.98 42.54
N PRO A 41 -82.95 1.99 43.03
CA PRO A 41 -83.03 3.33 42.42
C PRO A 41 -81.97 4.33 42.91
N ALA A 42 -81.63 5.31 42.06
CA ALA A 42 -80.69 6.40 42.33
C ALA A 42 -81.35 7.81 42.28
N PRO A 43 -80.87 8.81 43.05
CA PRO A 43 -81.57 10.08 43.32
C PRO A 43 -81.24 11.25 42.36
N ALA A 44 -82.06 12.30 42.45
CA ALA A 44 -82.23 13.44 41.54
C ALA A 44 -81.20 14.61 41.68
N PRO A 45 -81.09 15.53 40.70
CA PRO A 45 -80.03 16.55 40.60
C PRO A 45 -80.36 17.91 41.29
N ALA A 46 -79.31 18.68 41.60
CA ALA A 46 -79.37 20.02 42.22
C ALA A 46 -78.66 21.14 41.38
N PRO A 47 -79.01 22.44 41.57
CA PRO A 47 -78.85 23.51 40.58
C PRO A 47 -77.55 24.34 40.60
N ALA A 48 -77.40 25.19 39.57
CA ALA A 48 -76.20 25.94 39.16
C ALA A 48 -75.81 27.18 40.01
N PRO A 49 -74.50 27.51 40.16
CA PRO A 49 -74.01 28.71 40.85
C PRO A 49 -73.82 29.99 39.99
N ALA A 50 -73.76 31.12 40.69
CA ALA A 50 -73.80 32.53 40.24
C ALA A 50 -72.45 33.14 39.76
N PRO A 51 -72.46 34.33 39.10
CA PRO A 51 -71.30 34.92 38.40
C PRO A 51 -70.22 35.55 39.29
N ALA A 52 -68.97 35.55 38.81
CA ALA A 52 -67.77 36.03 39.50
C ALA A 52 -67.39 37.50 39.17
N PRO A 53 -66.68 38.21 40.09
CA PRO A 53 -66.37 39.65 39.97
C PRO A 53 -65.17 39.99 39.05
N ALA A 54 -65.09 41.27 38.65
CA ALA A 54 -64.15 41.80 37.66
C ALA A 54 -62.69 41.96 38.15
N PRO A 55 -61.67 41.89 37.26
CA PRO A 55 -60.25 41.88 37.64
C PRO A 55 -59.64 43.27 37.95
N ALA A 56 -58.62 43.27 38.82
CA ALA A 56 -57.86 44.45 39.25
C ALA A 56 -56.76 44.86 38.24
N PRO A 57 -56.28 46.13 38.25
CA PRO A 57 -55.31 46.64 37.29
C PRO A 57 -53.88 46.08 37.44
N ALA A 58 -53.17 45.98 36.30
CA ALA A 58 -51.85 45.35 36.18
C ALA A 58 -50.68 46.21 36.72
N PRO A 59 -49.65 45.61 37.35
CA PRO A 59 -48.46 46.31 37.82
C PRO A 59 -47.52 46.82 36.71
N ALA A 60 -46.80 47.89 36.99
CA ALA A 60 -45.85 48.53 36.06
C ALA A 60 -44.59 47.67 35.77
N PRO A 61 -44.00 47.76 34.56
CA PRO A 61 -42.85 46.93 34.16
C PRO A 61 -41.55 47.26 34.91
N ALA A 62 -40.79 46.21 35.25
CA ALA A 62 -39.50 46.31 35.93
C ALA A 62 -38.37 46.81 34.99
N PRO A 63 -37.32 47.47 35.52
CA PRO A 63 -36.19 47.97 34.74
C PRO A 63 -35.37 46.85 34.05
N ALA A 64 -34.87 47.13 32.85
CA ALA A 64 -34.10 46.20 32.03
C ALA A 64 -32.73 45.85 32.66
N PRO A 65 -32.28 44.58 32.61
CA PRO A 65 -30.96 44.17 33.12
C PRO A 65 -29.79 44.79 32.36
N ALA A 66 -28.71 45.10 33.08
CA ALA A 66 -27.47 45.63 32.52
C ALA A 66 -26.77 44.61 31.59
N PRO A 67 -26.08 45.06 30.51
CA PRO A 67 -25.39 44.17 29.57
C PRO A 67 -24.28 43.35 30.24
N ALA A 68 -24.20 42.07 29.89
CA ALA A 68 -23.18 41.15 30.40
C ALA A 68 -21.77 41.52 29.89
N PRO A 69 -20.71 41.33 30.71
CA PRO A 69 -19.33 41.57 30.30
C PRO A 69 -18.92 40.73 29.09
N ALA A 70 -18.14 41.32 28.18
CA ALA A 70 -17.63 40.63 26.99
C ALA A 70 -16.75 39.42 27.36
N PRO A 71 -16.86 38.28 26.64
CA PRO A 71 -16.03 37.11 26.89
C PRO A 71 -14.54 37.41 26.75
N ALA A 72 -13.73 36.89 27.67
CA ALA A 72 -12.28 36.99 27.59
C ALA A 72 -11.73 36.31 26.31
N PRO A 73 -10.66 36.85 25.68
CA PRO A 73 -10.05 36.24 24.50
C PRO A 73 -9.63 34.79 24.76
N ALA A 74 -9.94 33.91 23.82
CA ALA A 74 -9.54 32.51 23.89
C ALA A 74 -8.01 32.38 23.98
N PRO A 75 -7.47 31.48 24.83
CA PRO A 75 -6.04 31.21 24.89
C PRO A 75 -5.48 30.86 23.51
N ALA A 76 -4.31 31.39 23.18
CA ALA A 76 -3.61 31.05 21.94
C ALA A 76 -3.41 29.52 21.86
N PRO A 77 -3.59 28.90 20.68
CA PRO A 77 -3.34 27.48 20.49
C PRO A 77 -1.93 27.10 20.96
N ALA A 78 -1.81 26.00 21.70
CA ALA A 78 -0.51 25.48 22.10
C ALA A 78 0.37 25.24 20.85
N PRO A 79 1.69 25.52 20.92
CA PRO A 79 2.60 25.21 19.83
C PRO A 79 2.45 23.76 19.40
N ALA A 80 2.44 23.52 18.08
CA ALA A 80 2.42 22.17 17.54
C ALA A 80 3.60 21.36 18.12
N PRO A 81 3.41 20.07 18.47
CA PRO A 81 4.49 19.22 18.94
C PRO A 81 5.66 19.24 17.95
N ALA A 82 6.89 19.32 18.47
CA ALA A 82 8.08 19.18 17.63
C ALA A 82 8.03 17.83 16.87
N PRO A 83 8.44 17.79 15.59
CA PRO A 83 8.49 16.55 14.82
C PRO A 83 9.33 15.49 15.54
N ALA A 84 8.88 14.24 15.53
CA ALA A 84 9.67 13.14 16.05
C ALA A 84 10.94 12.96 15.18
N PRO A 85 12.10 12.64 15.79
CA PRO A 85 13.34 12.44 15.03
C PRO A 85 13.21 11.27 14.04
N ALA A 86 13.94 11.36 12.92
CA ALA A 86 13.92 10.34 11.90
C ALA A 86 14.35 8.98 12.47
N SER A 87 13.58 7.94 12.15
CA SER A 87 13.79 6.58 12.67
C SER A 87 13.74 5.56 11.54
N TYR A 88 14.57 4.53 11.63
CA TYR A 88 14.59 3.42 10.68
C TYR A 88 14.74 2.07 11.37
N TRP A 89 14.42 1.02 10.63
CA TRP A 89 14.65 -0.36 11.00
C TRP A 89 15.56 -1.02 9.96
N ALA A 90 16.73 -1.50 10.39
CA ALA A 90 17.65 -2.24 9.55
C ALA A 90 17.00 -3.58 9.15
N ARG A 91 16.66 -3.71 7.86
CA ARG A 91 16.01 -4.88 7.29
C ARG A 91 17.01 -6.00 7.04
N THR A 92 18.12 -5.68 6.39
CA THR A 92 19.24 -6.61 6.17
C THR A 92 20.55 -5.84 6.12
N PHE A 93 21.59 -6.36 6.75
CA PHE A 93 22.93 -5.82 6.71
C PHE A 93 23.92 -6.94 6.36
N THR A 94 24.60 -6.80 5.22
CA THR A 94 25.64 -7.72 4.76
C THR A 94 26.98 -7.04 4.88
N TYR A 95 27.84 -7.55 5.75
CA TYR A 95 29.12 -6.97 6.07
C TYR A 95 30.27 -7.84 5.57
N ALA A 96 31.18 -7.27 4.78
CA ALA A 96 32.46 -7.89 4.48
C ALA A 96 33.61 -7.09 5.13
N SER A 97 33.53 -5.76 5.12
CA SER A 97 34.43 -4.84 5.82
C SER A 97 33.78 -3.46 5.93
N ALA A 98 34.40 -2.53 6.66
CA ALA A 98 33.92 -1.15 6.73
C ALA A 98 33.73 -0.51 5.33
N GLY A 99 34.66 -0.76 4.39
CA GLY A 99 34.59 -0.21 3.02
C GLY A 99 33.82 -1.07 2.01
N ASN A 100 33.26 -2.22 2.43
CA ASN A 100 32.48 -3.11 1.57
C ASN A 100 31.33 -3.75 2.37
N HIS A 101 30.14 -3.16 2.23
CA HIS A 101 28.94 -3.62 2.92
C HIS A 101 27.67 -3.19 2.18
N VAL A 102 26.56 -3.85 2.49
CA VAL A 102 25.23 -3.52 1.96
C VAL A 102 24.25 -3.41 3.12
N LEU A 103 23.58 -2.28 3.24
CA LEU A 103 22.51 -2.05 4.20
C LEU A 103 21.18 -1.89 3.45
N ARG A 104 20.14 -2.55 3.95
CA ARG A 104 18.75 -2.31 3.56
C ARG A 104 17.97 -1.90 4.79
N TYR A 105 17.20 -0.84 4.72
CA TYR A 105 16.42 -0.36 5.86
C TYR A 105 15.07 0.20 5.44
N TYR A 106 14.12 0.15 6.37
CA TYR A 106 12.87 0.84 6.26
C TYR A 106 12.93 2.13 7.05
N TYR A 107 12.57 3.25 6.44
CA TYR A 107 12.32 4.49 7.18
C TYR A 107 10.87 4.93 6.98
N SER A 108 10.33 5.63 7.97
CA SER A 108 9.01 6.27 7.93
C SER A 108 9.13 7.64 8.57
N ASP A 109 8.35 8.59 8.08
CA ASP A 109 8.12 9.87 8.74
C ASP A 109 7.28 9.71 10.02
N ASN A 110 6.77 8.50 10.29
CA ASN A 110 5.85 8.15 11.37
C ASN A 110 4.56 9.00 11.34
N VAL A 111 4.20 9.54 10.18
CA VAL A 111 2.95 10.27 9.99
C VAL A 111 1.89 9.27 9.55
N VAL A 112 0.83 9.18 10.36
CA VAL A 112 -0.37 8.44 10.03
C VAL A 112 -1.32 9.39 9.31
N ASP A 113 -1.71 9.07 8.07
CA ASP A 113 -2.65 9.89 7.32
C ASP A 113 -4.09 9.79 7.88
N SER A 114 -5.01 10.57 7.30
CA SER A 114 -6.42 10.59 7.71
C SER A 114 -7.17 9.26 7.54
N THR A 115 -6.57 8.29 6.85
CA THR A 115 -7.09 6.94 6.66
C THR A 115 -6.48 5.92 7.61
N GLY A 116 -5.63 6.35 8.56
CA GLY A 116 -4.97 5.46 9.51
C GLY A 116 -3.71 4.80 8.94
N ARG A 117 -3.16 5.33 7.84
CA ARG A 117 -2.13 4.69 7.03
C ARG A 117 -0.77 5.34 7.24
N SER A 118 0.26 4.53 7.48
CA SER A 118 1.66 5.01 7.62
C SER A 118 2.45 4.72 6.34
N THR A 119 3.30 5.67 5.92
CA THR A 119 4.18 5.51 4.77
C THR A 119 5.56 5.02 5.19
N TYR A 120 6.03 3.96 4.54
CA TYR A 120 7.38 3.43 4.69
C TYR A 120 8.10 3.38 3.36
N TYR A 121 9.40 3.56 3.43
CA TYR A 121 10.30 3.58 2.30
C TYR A 121 11.36 2.50 2.50
N ASP A 122 11.54 1.62 1.52
CA ASP A 122 12.54 0.54 1.54
C ASP A 122 13.81 0.98 0.80
N VAL A 123 14.84 1.37 1.54
CA VAL A 123 16.10 1.86 0.98
C VAL A 123 17.14 0.74 0.99
N ARG A 124 17.91 0.61 -0.09
CA ARG A 124 19.15 -0.18 -0.12
C ARG A 124 20.32 0.71 -0.44
N GLU A 125 21.34 0.61 0.38
CA GLU A 125 22.62 1.28 0.30
C GLU A 125 23.73 0.24 0.16
N ALA A 126 24.61 0.42 -0.80
CA ALA A 126 25.77 -0.44 -0.99
C ALA A 126 27.04 0.41 -1.05
N GLN A 127 28.01 0.11 -0.18
CA GLN A 127 29.36 0.67 -0.26
C GLN A 127 30.27 -0.39 -0.86
N SER A 128 30.98 -0.04 -1.94
CA SER A 128 31.99 -0.88 -2.58
C SER A 128 33.20 -0.03 -2.95
N GLY A 129 34.37 -0.37 -2.41
CA GLY A 129 35.62 0.38 -2.65
C GLY A 129 35.57 1.84 -2.17
N GLY A 130 34.80 2.13 -1.11
CA GLY A 130 34.71 3.48 -0.54
C GLY A 130 33.78 4.45 -1.29
N LYS A 131 33.10 4.03 -2.36
CA LYS A 131 32.13 4.86 -3.09
C LYS A 131 30.79 4.97 -2.33
N PRO A 132 30.09 6.12 -2.40
CA PRO A 132 28.86 6.35 -1.66
C PRO A 132 27.73 5.43 -2.10
N ALA A 133 26.83 5.19 -1.16
CA ALA A 133 25.65 4.36 -1.34
C ALA A 133 24.72 4.92 -2.41
N VAL A 134 24.34 4.08 -3.37
CA VAL A 134 23.27 4.36 -4.33
C VAL A 134 21.96 3.92 -3.70
N VAL A 135 20.97 4.80 -3.59
CA VAL A 135 19.60 4.48 -3.17
C VAL A 135 18.91 3.70 -4.30
N VAL A 136 18.87 2.37 -4.20
CA VAL A 136 18.42 1.51 -5.32
C VAL A 136 16.88 1.31 -5.35
N TYR A 137 16.15 1.68 -4.29
CA TYR A 137 14.71 1.40 -4.15
C TYR A 137 13.96 2.53 -3.43
N ASP A 138 12.82 2.94 -3.99
CA ASP A 138 11.80 3.78 -3.35
C ASP A 138 10.43 3.18 -3.75
N THR A 139 10.00 2.15 -3.04
CA THR A 139 8.62 1.68 -3.11
C THR A 139 7.90 2.19 -1.88
N VAL A 140 6.89 3.04 -2.10
CA VAL A 140 5.99 3.52 -1.05
C VAL A 140 5.19 2.31 -0.56
N GLN A 141 5.57 1.76 0.57
CA GLN A 141 4.82 0.70 1.24
C GLN A 141 3.97 1.33 2.31
N PHE A 142 2.71 0.93 2.40
CA PHE A 142 1.85 1.48 3.42
C PHE A 142 1.43 0.40 4.39
N VAL A 143 1.37 0.73 5.67
CA VAL A 143 0.94 -0.21 6.70
C VAL A 143 -0.42 0.23 7.21
N THR A 144 -1.39 -0.69 7.19
CA THR A 144 -2.66 -0.58 7.90
C THR A 144 -2.65 -1.54 9.10
N ALA A 145 -3.69 -1.52 9.95
CA ALA A 145 -3.81 -2.49 11.04
C ALA A 145 -3.87 -3.95 10.54
N GLU A 146 -4.24 -4.14 9.27
CA GLU A 146 -4.42 -5.42 8.59
C GLU A 146 -3.18 -5.87 7.78
N GLY A 147 -2.09 -5.09 7.76
CA GLY A 147 -0.81 -5.46 7.14
C GLY A 147 -0.27 -4.46 6.12
N TRP A 148 0.67 -4.93 5.29
CA TRP A 148 1.27 -4.11 4.23
C TRP A 148 0.32 -3.98 3.02
N HIS A 149 0.12 -2.76 2.55
CA HIS A 149 -0.74 -2.37 1.43
C HIS A 149 0.04 -1.49 0.45
N THR A 150 0.23 -1.98 -0.78
CA THR A 150 0.66 -1.13 -1.91
C THR A 150 -0.61 -0.58 -2.58
N PRO A 151 -0.83 0.76 -2.60
CA PRO A 151 -2.00 1.32 -3.22
C PRO A 151 -1.94 1.03 -4.71
N LEU A 152 -3.12 0.77 -5.21
CA LEU A 152 -3.32 0.39 -6.58
C LEU A 152 -3.69 1.61 -7.43
N ASP A 153 -3.82 2.83 -6.89
CA ASP A 153 -4.06 4.01 -7.71
C ASP A 153 -2.86 4.26 -8.63
N GLY A 154 -3.08 4.46 -9.93
CA GLY A 154 -1.99 4.71 -10.89
C GLY A 154 -1.22 6.03 -10.64
N ALA A 155 -1.41 6.66 -9.49
CA ALA A 155 -0.73 7.86 -9.02
C ALA A 155 0.47 7.54 -8.10
N THR A 156 0.54 6.33 -7.55
CA THR A 156 1.63 5.90 -6.66
C THR A 156 2.63 5.03 -7.44
N PRO A 157 3.90 5.46 -7.58
CA PRO A 157 4.90 4.70 -8.33
C PRO A 157 5.21 3.38 -7.61
N ASN A 158 4.72 2.27 -8.16
CA ASN A 158 5.03 0.93 -7.64
C ASN A 158 6.24 0.36 -8.41
N HIS A 159 7.44 0.91 -8.16
CA HIS A 159 8.64 0.53 -8.90
C HIS A 159 9.44 -0.60 -8.21
N SER A 160 9.22 -1.84 -8.66
CA SER A 160 10.06 -2.98 -8.28
C SER A 160 11.29 -3.10 -9.19
N GLY A 161 12.34 -2.32 -8.92
CA GLY A 161 13.73 -2.67 -9.26
C GLY A 161 14.31 -2.30 -10.64
N PRO A 162 15.63 -2.49 -10.80
CA PRO A 162 16.44 -1.92 -11.90
C PRO A 162 16.23 -2.54 -13.28
N ASN A 163 15.31 -3.50 -13.41
CA ASN A 163 15.07 -4.24 -14.66
C ASN A 163 13.66 -4.02 -15.25
N GLY A 164 12.89 -3.00 -14.82
CA GLY A 164 11.60 -2.68 -15.45
C GLY A 164 10.59 -3.84 -15.51
N ALA A 165 10.80 -4.86 -14.68
CA ALA A 165 10.02 -6.08 -14.68
C ALA A 165 9.90 -6.48 -13.22
N TYR A 166 8.91 -5.93 -12.54
CA TYR A 166 7.82 -6.66 -11.91
C TYR A 166 6.84 -5.60 -11.37
N ASP A 167 5.86 -5.21 -12.17
CA ASP A 167 4.67 -4.49 -11.68
C ASP A 167 3.87 -5.47 -10.81
N TYR A 168 4.37 -5.69 -9.59
CA TYR A 168 3.65 -6.37 -8.54
C TYR A 168 2.56 -5.42 -8.05
N ASN A 169 1.41 -5.43 -8.71
CA ASN A 169 0.20 -4.83 -8.15
C ASN A 169 -0.33 -5.77 -7.07
N HIS A 170 0.35 -5.79 -5.93
CA HIS A 170 -0.18 -6.46 -4.76
C HIS A 170 -1.31 -5.59 -4.20
N GLY A 171 -2.43 -6.21 -3.82
CA GLY A 171 -3.27 -5.63 -2.78
C GLY A 171 -2.54 -5.68 -1.43
N TYR A 172 -3.19 -6.22 -0.40
CA TYR A 172 -2.50 -6.57 0.85
C TYR A 172 -1.38 -7.58 0.54
N ILE A 173 -0.21 -7.51 1.21
CA ILE A 173 0.96 -8.40 1.00
C ILE A 173 1.12 -9.40 2.17
N GLY A 174 0.23 -9.34 3.16
CA GLY A 174 0.23 -10.25 4.31
C GLY A 174 0.15 -9.49 5.64
N GLN A 175 -0.27 -10.21 6.68
CA GLN A 175 -0.28 -9.69 8.04
C GLN A 175 1.10 -9.92 8.66
N SER A 176 1.88 -8.85 8.76
CA SER A 176 3.09 -8.84 9.57
C SER A 176 2.69 -8.49 11.01
N THR A 177 2.87 -9.43 11.93
CA THR A 177 2.90 -9.07 13.35
C THR A 177 4.33 -8.71 13.74
N SER A 178 4.48 -7.63 14.49
CA SER A 178 5.78 -7.19 14.98
C SER A 178 5.72 -6.95 16.48
N VAL A 179 6.73 -7.44 17.19
CA VAL A 179 6.92 -7.18 18.62
C VAL A 179 8.28 -6.51 18.80
N ASP A 180 8.26 -5.31 19.37
CA ASP A 180 9.46 -4.57 19.71
C ASP A 180 9.88 -4.90 21.14
N THR A 181 11.15 -5.30 21.32
CA THR A 181 11.74 -5.62 22.62
C THR A 181 12.89 -4.66 22.89
N ASP A 182 12.89 -4.08 24.09
CA ASP A 182 14.01 -3.25 24.56
C ASP A 182 15.26 -4.13 24.79
N VAL A 183 16.39 -3.69 24.27
CA VAL A 183 17.68 -4.37 24.42
C VAL A 183 18.77 -3.47 24.99
N ALA A 184 18.42 -2.29 25.51
CA ALA A 184 19.36 -1.40 26.16
C ALA A 184 20.10 -2.11 27.31
N GLY A 185 21.40 -1.86 27.43
CA GLY A 185 22.28 -2.49 28.42
C GLY A 185 22.72 -3.92 28.11
N GLN A 186 22.13 -4.60 27.11
CA GLN A 186 22.64 -5.89 26.64
C GLN A 186 23.93 -5.71 25.83
N THR A 187 24.83 -6.69 25.81
CA THR A 187 26.05 -6.61 24.98
C THR A 187 25.70 -6.59 23.50
N ILE A 188 26.41 -5.80 22.71
CA ILE A 188 26.19 -5.74 21.25
C ILE A 188 26.33 -7.15 20.64
N ALA A 189 27.32 -7.92 21.10
CA ALA A 189 27.52 -9.32 20.74
C ALA A 189 26.28 -10.20 20.98
N SER A 190 25.65 -10.10 22.16
CA SER A 190 24.47 -10.92 22.48
C SER A 190 23.25 -10.56 21.63
N VAL A 191 23.08 -9.28 21.30
CA VAL A 191 21.97 -8.82 20.47
C VAL A 191 22.17 -9.22 19.01
N VAL A 192 23.39 -9.09 18.48
CA VAL A 192 23.71 -9.56 17.12
C VAL A 192 23.54 -11.08 17.02
N ALA A 193 23.97 -11.84 18.04
CA ALA A 193 23.76 -13.29 18.06
C ALA A 193 22.27 -13.67 18.00
N LYS A 194 21.39 -12.96 18.73
CA LYS A 194 19.92 -13.17 18.64
C LYS A 194 19.36 -12.90 17.24
N VAL A 195 19.89 -11.88 16.56
CA VAL A 195 19.49 -11.52 15.20
C VAL A 195 19.98 -12.55 14.17
N GLN A 196 21.12 -13.20 14.44
CA GLN A 196 21.73 -14.21 13.60
C GLN A 196 21.20 -15.64 13.85
N ASP A 197 20.52 -15.87 14.96
CA ASP A 197 20.06 -17.19 15.39
C ASP A 197 19.04 -17.78 14.42
N LEU A 198 19.46 -18.81 13.66
CA LEU A 198 18.62 -19.55 12.72
C LEU A 198 17.71 -20.59 13.40
N GLY A 199 17.89 -20.85 14.69
CA GLY A 199 16.95 -21.64 15.48
C GLY A 199 15.65 -20.86 15.77
N THR A 200 15.74 -19.54 15.84
CA THR A 200 14.59 -18.64 16.06
C THR A 200 14.12 -17.96 14.78
N ASN A 201 15.05 -17.54 13.91
CA ASN A 201 14.77 -16.81 12.68
C ASN A 201 14.85 -17.74 11.46
N THR A 202 14.00 -17.52 10.46
CA THR A 202 14.09 -18.24 9.17
C THR A 202 15.27 -17.75 8.31
N SER A 203 15.84 -16.59 8.65
CA SER A 203 16.99 -16.00 7.99
C SER A 203 17.70 -15.04 8.93
N SER A 204 19.03 -14.99 8.88
CA SER A 204 19.78 -13.93 9.53
C SER A 204 19.63 -12.62 8.75
N THR A 205 19.27 -11.54 9.44
CA THR A 205 19.26 -10.19 8.86
C THR A 205 20.61 -9.49 8.99
N ILE A 206 21.55 -10.04 9.77
CA ILE A 206 22.93 -9.55 9.89
C ILE A 206 23.89 -10.65 9.42
N VAL A 207 24.49 -10.45 8.25
CA VAL A 207 25.33 -11.46 7.58
C VAL A 207 26.78 -10.99 7.56
N GLY A 208 27.72 -11.91 7.81
CA GLY A 208 29.16 -11.63 7.73
C GLY A 208 29.76 -10.89 8.94
N VAL A 209 28.95 -10.56 9.95
CA VAL A 209 29.44 -10.03 11.22
C VAL A 209 29.74 -11.17 12.19
N THR A 210 30.95 -11.19 12.76
CA THR A 210 31.32 -12.14 13.81
C THR A 210 30.93 -11.57 15.17
N ALA A 211 29.80 -12.01 15.75
CA ALA A 211 29.28 -11.43 16.99
C ALA A 211 30.29 -11.42 18.15
N ALA A 212 31.13 -12.46 18.25
CA ALA A 212 32.13 -12.60 19.31
C ALA A 212 33.23 -11.52 19.30
N THR A 213 33.43 -10.81 18.19
CA THR A 213 34.44 -9.74 18.09
C THR A 213 33.88 -8.36 18.45
N LEU A 214 32.58 -8.26 18.74
CA LEU A 214 31.91 -6.99 19.05
C LEU A 214 32.10 -6.64 20.52
N THR A 215 32.38 -5.36 20.78
CA THR A 215 32.60 -4.81 22.13
C THR A 215 31.53 -3.78 22.48
N GLY A 216 31.23 -3.63 23.77
CA GLY A 216 30.28 -2.62 24.26
C GLY A 216 28.85 -3.14 24.45
N VAL A 217 27.97 -2.22 24.80
CA VAL A 217 26.56 -2.49 25.13
C VAL A 217 25.63 -1.62 24.28
N MET A 218 24.40 -2.11 24.09
CA MET A 218 23.35 -1.36 23.41
C MET A 218 22.94 -0.13 24.24
N PRO A 219 22.86 1.07 23.63
CA PRO A 219 22.50 2.29 24.32
C PRO A 219 21.00 2.36 24.65
N ALA A 220 20.61 3.35 25.47
CA ALA A 220 19.20 3.62 25.77
C ALA A 220 18.40 3.88 24.49
N GLY A 221 17.21 3.27 24.38
CA GLY A 221 16.37 3.34 23.18
C GLY A 221 16.71 2.31 22.11
N ALA A 222 17.72 1.47 22.30
CA ALA A 222 18.00 0.33 21.42
C ALA A 222 16.89 -0.73 21.54
N LYS A 223 16.34 -1.13 20.39
CA LYS A 223 15.28 -2.15 20.32
C LYS A 223 15.57 -3.16 19.22
N ILE A 224 15.09 -4.37 19.42
CA ILE A 224 14.93 -5.36 18.35
C ILE A 224 13.45 -5.54 18.03
N ARG A 225 13.13 -5.77 16.76
CA ARG A 225 11.78 -6.09 16.29
C ARG A 225 11.76 -7.52 15.79
N ALA A 226 11.05 -8.38 16.49
CA ALA A 226 10.70 -9.70 15.99
C ALA A 226 9.49 -9.57 15.05
N ILE A 227 9.63 -10.03 13.82
CA ILE A 227 8.60 -9.98 12.79
C ILE A 227 8.20 -11.41 12.48
N SER A 228 6.91 -11.68 12.57
CA SER A 228 6.32 -12.89 12.03
C SER A 228 5.36 -12.49 10.92
N ASN A 229 5.70 -12.87 9.69
CA ASN A 229 4.76 -12.75 8.59
C ASN A 229 3.89 -13.98 8.59
N THR A 230 2.61 -13.79 8.90
CA THR A 230 1.59 -14.75 8.53
C THR A 230 1.15 -14.37 7.13
N GLU A 231 1.46 -15.22 6.15
CA GLU A 231 0.73 -15.21 4.89
C GLU A 231 -0.72 -15.51 5.24
N SER A 232 -1.49 -14.45 5.40
CA SER A 232 -2.91 -14.55 5.69
C SER A 232 -3.58 -15.26 4.51
N LEU A 233 -4.71 -15.92 4.74
CA LEU A 233 -5.55 -16.48 3.69
C LEU A 233 -6.25 -15.39 2.85
N THR A 234 -5.67 -14.21 2.65
CA THR A 234 -6.40 -13.05 2.10
C THR A 234 -5.66 -12.04 1.23
N PRO A 235 -4.32 -11.96 1.14
CA PRO A 235 -3.71 -11.15 0.10
C PRO A 235 -3.81 -11.88 -1.24
N VAL A 236 -4.44 -11.23 -2.22
CA VAL A 236 -4.42 -11.63 -3.62
C VAL A 236 -3.36 -10.80 -4.34
N GLY A 237 -2.30 -11.46 -4.79
CA GLY A 237 -1.27 -10.86 -5.64
C GLY A 237 -1.56 -11.12 -7.12
N TYR A 238 -1.20 -10.21 -8.01
CA TYR A 238 -1.14 -10.48 -9.44
C TYR A 238 -0.01 -9.68 -10.08
N ARG A 239 0.56 -10.19 -11.17
CA ARG A 239 1.60 -9.50 -11.94
C ARG A 239 1.08 -9.20 -13.34
N LEU A 240 1.34 -8.01 -13.85
CA LEU A 240 0.99 -7.69 -15.25
C LEU A 240 1.71 -8.61 -16.23
N THR A 241 2.93 -9.03 -15.89
CA THR A 241 3.74 -9.97 -16.69
C THR A 241 3.18 -11.39 -16.72
N ASP A 242 2.38 -11.79 -15.74
CA ASP A 242 1.75 -13.12 -15.70
C ASP A 242 0.55 -13.20 -16.67
N GLY A 243 0.12 -12.04 -17.19
CA GLY A 243 -0.91 -11.90 -18.21
C GLY A 243 -2.34 -11.95 -17.67
N PHE A 244 -3.28 -11.78 -18.60
CA PHE A 244 -4.72 -11.84 -18.34
C PHE A 244 -5.36 -13.01 -19.10
N ALA A 245 -6.57 -13.38 -18.70
CA ALA A 245 -7.30 -14.54 -19.19
C ALA A 245 -7.91 -14.33 -20.59
N GLY A 246 -7.11 -13.89 -21.56
CA GLY A 246 -7.53 -13.62 -22.94
C GLY A 246 -8.00 -12.18 -23.18
N ASN A 247 -7.78 -11.68 -24.41
CA ASN A 247 -7.95 -10.25 -24.77
C ASN A 247 -9.38 -9.74 -24.60
N ASN A 248 -10.37 -10.63 -24.70
CA ASN A 248 -11.79 -10.27 -24.64
C ASN A 248 -12.40 -10.51 -23.26
N VAL A 249 -11.64 -11.02 -22.29
CA VAL A 249 -12.15 -11.33 -20.95
C VAL A 249 -12.02 -10.12 -20.04
N THR A 250 -13.13 -9.40 -19.90
CA THR A 250 -13.18 -8.11 -19.21
C THR A 250 -13.81 -8.17 -17.82
N THR A 251 -14.55 -9.24 -17.51
CA THR A 251 -15.20 -9.45 -16.21
C THR A 251 -15.09 -10.89 -15.72
N LEU A 252 -15.22 -11.13 -14.41
CA LEU A 252 -15.23 -12.49 -13.84
C LEU A 252 -16.41 -13.33 -14.36
N ALA A 253 -17.56 -12.71 -14.63
CA ALA A 253 -18.69 -13.38 -15.26
C ALA A 253 -18.34 -13.77 -16.71
N ASN A 254 -17.68 -12.87 -17.43
CA ASN A 254 -17.25 -13.13 -18.79
C ASN A 254 -16.18 -14.24 -18.86
N LEU A 255 -15.28 -14.31 -17.87
CA LEU A 255 -14.32 -15.42 -17.72
C LEU A 255 -15.01 -16.78 -17.74
N VAL A 256 -16.09 -16.94 -16.95
CA VAL A 256 -16.88 -18.17 -16.88
C VAL A 256 -17.48 -18.51 -18.24
N THR A 257 -18.05 -17.50 -18.93
CA THR A 257 -18.68 -17.72 -20.25
C THR A 257 -17.68 -17.96 -21.37
N SER A 258 -16.46 -17.43 -21.28
CA SER A 258 -15.41 -17.56 -22.29
C SER A 258 -14.68 -18.90 -22.23
N TYR A 259 -14.71 -19.59 -21.09
CA TYR A 259 -14.06 -20.88 -20.89
C TYR A 259 -15.04 -21.92 -20.32
N PRO A 260 -16.08 -22.30 -21.09
CA PRO A 260 -17.10 -23.23 -20.64
C PRO A 260 -16.54 -24.65 -20.44
N ALA A 261 -17.25 -25.43 -19.64
CA ALA A 261 -16.95 -26.84 -19.37
C ALA A 261 -16.69 -27.63 -20.65
N VAL A 262 -15.55 -28.33 -20.67
CA VAL A 262 -15.21 -29.25 -21.76
C VAL A 262 -15.80 -30.63 -21.49
N SER A 263 -16.28 -31.30 -22.54
CA SER A 263 -16.97 -32.60 -22.42
C SER A 263 -16.02 -33.76 -22.10
N ASN A 264 -14.73 -33.65 -22.44
CA ASN A 264 -13.69 -34.61 -22.09
C ASN A 264 -12.29 -33.96 -22.19
N ALA A 265 -11.28 -34.66 -21.67
CA ALA A 265 -9.91 -34.17 -21.62
C ALA A 265 -9.25 -34.02 -23.01
N ALA A 266 -9.69 -34.79 -24.01
CA ALA A 266 -9.19 -34.67 -25.40
C ALA A 266 -9.65 -33.36 -26.08
N ALA A 267 -10.69 -32.72 -25.58
CA ALA A 267 -11.17 -31.42 -26.07
C ALA A 267 -10.47 -30.22 -25.41
N VAL A 268 -9.57 -30.44 -24.44
CA VAL A 268 -8.87 -29.35 -23.73
C VAL A 268 -7.95 -28.61 -24.69
N SER A 269 -8.11 -27.29 -24.78
CA SER A 269 -7.28 -26.41 -25.59
C SER A 269 -7.12 -25.04 -24.94
N THR A 270 -6.24 -24.20 -25.49
CA THR A 270 -6.10 -22.79 -25.06
C THR A 270 -7.33 -21.94 -25.36
N ALA A 271 -8.18 -22.35 -26.31
CA ALA A 271 -9.36 -21.61 -26.71
C ALA A 271 -10.54 -21.79 -25.76
N ASN A 272 -10.63 -22.93 -25.08
CA ASN A 272 -11.78 -23.30 -24.23
C ASN A 272 -11.41 -23.56 -22.77
N THR A 273 -10.13 -23.43 -22.40
CA THR A 273 -9.70 -23.52 -20.99
C THR A 273 -8.74 -22.40 -20.62
N VAL A 274 -8.84 -21.94 -19.37
CA VAL A 274 -7.95 -20.92 -18.81
C VAL A 274 -6.76 -21.55 -18.11
N SER A 275 -5.60 -20.86 -18.14
CA SER A 275 -4.42 -21.27 -17.38
C SER A 275 -4.68 -21.15 -15.87
N MET A 276 -4.41 -22.23 -15.13
CA MET A 276 -4.50 -22.26 -13.66
C MET A 276 -3.11 -22.27 -12.99
N GLY A 277 -2.04 -22.32 -13.77
CA GLY A 277 -0.66 -22.34 -13.30
C GLY A 277 0.07 -23.64 -13.65
N ASN A 278 1.37 -23.69 -13.37
CA ASN A 278 2.22 -24.85 -13.62
C ASN A 278 2.36 -25.63 -12.32
N LEU A 279 2.03 -26.93 -12.32
CA LEU A 279 2.13 -27.78 -11.13
C LEU A 279 3.55 -28.28 -10.88
N HIS A 280 4.29 -28.57 -11.95
CA HIS A 280 5.68 -28.98 -11.87
C HIS A 280 6.57 -28.09 -12.74
N GLY A 281 7.69 -27.65 -12.19
CA GLY A 281 8.75 -26.98 -12.94
C GLY A 281 9.59 -27.98 -13.74
N SER A 282 10.35 -27.49 -14.72
CA SER A 282 11.27 -28.27 -15.56
C SER A 282 12.57 -28.66 -14.83
N ASN A 283 12.48 -29.12 -13.57
CA ASN A 283 13.67 -29.41 -12.79
C ASN A 283 14.38 -30.67 -13.33
N GLY A 284 15.50 -30.47 -14.04
CA GLY A 284 16.50 -31.51 -14.31
C GLY A 284 16.84 -31.82 -15.78
N CYS A 285 16.22 -31.16 -16.78
CA CYS A 285 16.30 -31.64 -18.16
C CYS A 285 17.35 -30.97 -19.07
N GLY A 286 18.15 -30.01 -18.59
CA GLY A 286 19.20 -29.38 -19.40
C GLY A 286 18.69 -28.80 -20.74
N ALA A 287 19.36 -29.12 -21.86
CA ALA A 287 19.06 -28.62 -23.21
C ALA A 287 17.96 -29.43 -23.97
N GLN A 288 17.19 -30.29 -23.30
CA GLN A 288 16.14 -31.11 -23.93
C GLN A 288 14.76 -30.46 -23.83
N VAL A 289 13.85 -30.86 -24.74
CA VAL A 289 12.43 -30.45 -24.73
C VAL A 289 11.80 -30.84 -23.39
N CYS A 290 11.44 -29.85 -22.58
CA CYS A 290 10.80 -30.07 -21.30
C CYS A 290 9.29 -30.03 -21.48
N LEU A 291 8.61 -31.11 -21.12
CA LEU A 291 7.18 -31.06 -20.88
C LEU A 291 6.98 -30.47 -19.48
N GLN A 292 6.36 -29.30 -19.39
CA GLN A 292 5.85 -28.74 -18.14
C GLN A 292 4.44 -29.23 -17.91
N GLU A 293 4.13 -29.73 -16.72
CA GLU A 293 2.76 -30.05 -16.36
C GLU A 293 2.00 -28.76 -16.00
N ARG A 294 1.10 -28.36 -16.89
CA ARG A 294 0.28 -27.16 -16.77
C ARG A 294 -1.15 -27.50 -16.43
N MET A 295 -1.63 -26.90 -15.35
CA MET A 295 -3.01 -27.00 -14.93
C MET A 295 -3.86 -25.99 -15.72
N ARG A 296 -5.03 -26.44 -16.17
CA ARG A 296 -6.02 -25.64 -16.89
C ARG A 296 -7.41 -25.82 -16.29
N GLY A 297 -8.25 -24.79 -16.40
CA GLY A 297 -9.60 -24.77 -15.85
C GLY A 297 -10.65 -24.54 -16.93
N SER A 298 -11.79 -25.24 -16.81
CA SER A 298 -13.00 -25.01 -17.60
C SER A 298 -14.19 -24.87 -16.65
N PHE A 299 -14.97 -23.80 -16.78
CA PHE A 299 -16.01 -23.45 -15.81
C PHE A 299 -17.36 -24.09 -16.13
N ASN A 300 -17.95 -24.70 -15.11
CA ASN A 300 -19.30 -25.22 -15.14
C ASN A 300 -20.27 -24.14 -14.66
N THR A 301 -21.49 -24.12 -15.20
CA THR A 301 -22.53 -23.14 -14.85
C THR A 301 -23.09 -23.32 -13.44
N ASN A 302 -22.76 -24.42 -12.75
CA ASN A 302 -23.20 -24.74 -11.39
C ASN A 302 -22.27 -24.19 -10.29
N GLY A 303 -21.33 -23.28 -10.63
CA GLY A 303 -20.38 -22.74 -9.65
C GLY A 303 -19.14 -23.59 -9.41
N THR A 304 -18.88 -24.59 -10.27
CA THR A 304 -17.68 -25.43 -10.18
C THR A 304 -16.75 -25.21 -11.37
N VAL A 305 -15.46 -25.47 -11.19
CA VAL A 305 -14.46 -25.51 -12.26
C VAL A 305 -13.93 -26.94 -12.37
N THR A 306 -13.88 -27.47 -13.59
CA THR A 306 -13.17 -28.72 -13.87
C THR A 306 -11.71 -28.39 -14.16
N LEU A 307 -10.81 -29.08 -13.46
CA LEU A 307 -9.37 -28.90 -13.57
C LEU A 307 -8.77 -30.03 -14.39
N HIS A 308 -7.87 -29.66 -15.29
CA HIS A 308 -7.16 -30.55 -16.20
C HIS A 308 -5.67 -30.35 -16.05
N LEU A 309 -4.90 -31.42 -16.10
CA LEU A 309 -3.45 -31.39 -16.16
C LEU A 309 -3.00 -31.80 -17.55
N CYS A 310 -2.22 -30.94 -18.19
CA CYS A 310 -1.73 -31.12 -19.55
C CYS A 310 -0.22 -31.02 -19.59
N ASP A 311 0.40 -31.74 -20.51
CA ASP A 311 1.78 -31.53 -20.88
C ASP A 311 1.87 -30.28 -21.76
N LEU A 312 2.81 -29.40 -21.45
CA LEU A 312 3.17 -28.24 -22.24
C LEU A 312 4.59 -28.39 -22.75
N ASP A 313 4.75 -28.51 -24.06
CA ASP A 313 6.05 -28.33 -24.69
C ASP A 313 6.42 -26.83 -24.62
N THR A 314 7.44 -26.51 -23.83
CA THR A 314 7.87 -25.13 -23.61
C THR A 314 8.50 -24.46 -24.83
N VAL A 315 8.87 -25.22 -25.87
CA VAL A 315 9.47 -24.70 -27.10
C VAL A 315 8.38 -24.39 -28.12
N SER A 316 7.49 -25.35 -28.38
CA SER A 316 6.42 -25.18 -29.38
C SER A 316 5.16 -24.50 -28.82
N GLY A 317 5.00 -24.46 -27.49
CA GLY A 317 3.80 -23.98 -26.82
C GLY A 317 2.59 -24.91 -26.96
N VAL A 318 2.79 -26.11 -27.50
CA VAL A 318 1.72 -27.09 -27.75
C VAL A 318 1.32 -27.79 -26.45
N PHE A 319 0.01 -27.94 -26.27
CA PHE A 319 -0.59 -28.71 -25.20
C PHE A 319 -0.92 -30.12 -25.68
N SER A 320 -0.55 -31.13 -24.90
CA SER A 320 -0.85 -32.53 -25.16
C SER A 320 -1.16 -33.29 -23.87
N ASN A 321 -1.59 -34.55 -24.00
CA ASN A 321 -1.80 -35.49 -22.88
C ASN A 321 -2.64 -34.94 -21.72
N CYS A 322 -3.66 -34.12 -22.02
CA CYS A 322 -4.52 -33.57 -21.00
C CYS A 322 -5.35 -34.66 -20.31
N SER A 323 -5.45 -34.59 -18.99
CA SER A 323 -6.31 -35.45 -18.17
C SER A 323 -7.06 -34.61 -17.13
N SER A 324 -8.30 -34.97 -16.82
CA SER A 324 -9.05 -34.30 -15.75
C SER A 324 -8.58 -34.78 -14.38
N ILE A 325 -8.21 -33.84 -13.50
CA ILE A 325 -7.65 -34.12 -12.17
C ILE A 325 -8.65 -33.86 -11.03
N GLY A 326 -9.86 -33.42 -11.37
CA GLY A 326 -10.97 -33.22 -10.44
C GLY A 326 -11.72 -31.92 -10.67
N THR A 327 -12.63 -31.60 -9.76
CA THR A 327 -13.38 -30.35 -9.75
C THR A 327 -13.08 -29.56 -8.49
N ALA A 328 -13.30 -28.24 -8.55
CA ALA A 328 -13.27 -27.34 -7.42
C ALA A 328 -14.44 -26.37 -7.49
N ASN A 329 -14.82 -25.75 -6.38
CA ASN A 329 -15.82 -24.69 -6.37
C ASN A 329 -15.13 -23.35 -6.65
N TYR A 330 -15.80 -22.45 -7.36
CA TYR A 330 -15.34 -21.06 -7.50
C TYR A 330 -16.37 -20.10 -6.92
N GLN A 331 -15.88 -18.98 -6.38
CA GLN A 331 -16.72 -17.90 -5.88
C GLN A 331 -16.12 -16.56 -6.25
N SER A 332 -16.96 -15.66 -6.77
CA SER A 332 -16.61 -14.25 -6.92
C SER A 332 -16.87 -13.52 -5.60
N THR A 333 -15.88 -12.77 -5.14
CA THR A 333 -15.93 -11.96 -3.92
C THR A 333 -15.16 -10.65 -4.15
N THR A 334 -15.11 -9.79 -3.14
CA THR A 334 -14.29 -8.59 -3.13
C THR A 334 -13.02 -8.84 -2.32
N ALA A 335 -11.88 -8.36 -2.81
CA ALA A 335 -10.62 -8.39 -2.07
C ALA A 335 -10.70 -7.54 -0.80
N LEU A 336 -9.70 -7.67 0.07
CA LEU A 336 -9.63 -6.92 1.34
C LEU A 336 -9.59 -5.39 1.18
N ASP A 337 -9.26 -4.88 0.00
CA ASP A 337 -9.35 -3.44 -0.28
C ASP A 337 -10.79 -2.92 -0.34
N GLY A 338 -11.78 -3.82 -0.27
CA GLY A 338 -13.20 -3.49 -0.29
C GLY A 338 -13.74 -3.08 -1.66
N VAL A 339 -12.90 -3.09 -2.71
CA VAL A 339 -13.28 -2.58 -4.04
C VAL A 339 -12.90 -3.49 -5.21
N THR A 340 -11.87 -4.34 -5.09
CA THR A 340 -11.37 -5.15 -6.21
C THR A 340 -12.12 -6.48 -6.32
N PRO A 341 -12.83 -6.76 -7.42
CA PRO A 341 -13.48 -8.06 -7.61
C PRO A 341 -12.46 -9.16 -7.90
N ILE A 342 -12.56 -10.27 -7.18
CA ILE A 342 -11.70 -11.44 -7.31
C ILE A 342 -12.52 -12.73 -7.41
N MET A 343 -11.97 -13.75 -8.08
CA MET A 343 -12.49 -15.11 -8.07
C MET A 343 -11.53 -16.02 -7.30
N THR A 344 -12.06 -16.70 -6.29
CA THR A 344 -11.34 -17.64 -5.43
C THR A 344 -11.86 -19.06 -5.62
N PHE A 345 -11.05 -20.05 -5.22
CA PHE A 345 -11.37 -21.47 -5.41
C PHE A 345 -11.29 -22.22 -4.08
N SER A 346 -12.20 -23.16 -3.88
CA SER A 346 -12.23 -24.04 -2.70
C SER A 346 -12.48 -25.50 -3.10
N GLY A 347 -12.12 -26.44 -2.23
CA GLY A 347 -12.23 -27.87 -2.54
C GLY A 347 -11.30 -28.32 -3.67
N LEU A 348 -10.12 -27.70 -3.79
CA LEU A 348 -9.14 -28.04 -4.82
C LEU A 348 -8.67 -29.50 -4.67
N PRO A 349 -8.49 -30.25 -5.78
CA PRO A 349 -7.98 -31.62 -5.74
C PRO A 349 -6.61 -31.73 -5.08
N ALA A 350 -6.32 -32.90 -4.49
CA ALA A 350 -5.05 -33.17 -3.81
C ALA A 350 -3.82 -32.93 -4.71
N ALA A 351 -3.93 -33.16 -6.02
CA ALA A 351 -2.85 -32.86 -6.97
C ALA A 351 -2.42 -31.38 -6.96
N VAL A 352 -3.31 -30.46 -6.60
CA VAL A 352 -3.04 -29.01 -6.51
C VAL A 352 -2.49 -28.62 -5.14
N SER A 353 -2.54 -29.52 -4.14
CA SER A 353 -2.11 -29.26 -2.77
C SER A 353 -0.60 -29.04 -2.65
N THR A 354 0.21 -29.56 -3.59
CA THR A 354 1.67 -29.45 -3.63
C THR A 354 2.17 -28.02 -3.92
N GLN A 355 1.33 -27.17 -4.48
CA GLN A 355 1.67 -25.77 -4.74
C GLN A 355 1.82 -24.96 -3.45
N THR A 356 2.71 -23.98 -3.45
CA THR A 356 2.80 -23.00 -2.36
C THR A 356 1.72 -21.93 -2.41
N PHE A 357 0.92 -21.88 -3.47
CA PHE A 357 -0.16 -20.90 -3.66
C PHE A 357 -1.42 -21.54 -4.23
N THR A 358 -2.51 -20.79 -4.19
CA THR A 358 -3.77 -21.05 -4.88
C THR A 358 -3.97 -20.02 -5.98
N ARG A 359 -4.37 -20.45 -7.18
CA ARG A 359 -4.70 -19.55 -8.28
C ARG A 359 -5.94 -18.73 -7.93
N VAL A 360 -5.94 -17.45 -8.31
CA VAL A 360 -7.13 -16.57 -8.26
C VAL A 360 -7.21 -15.75 -9.54
N PHE A 361 -8.36 -15.15 -9.82
CA PHE A 361 -8.53 -14.21 -10.94
C PHE A 361 -8.94 -12.83 -10.44
N VAL A 362 -8.36 -11.78 -11.01
CA VAL A 362 -8.54 -10.40 -10.54
C VAL A 362 -9.10 -9.54 -11.66
N GLN A 363 -10.30 -8.99 -11.48
CA GLN A 363 -10.91 -8.11 -12.48
C GLN A 363 -10.47 -6.67 -12.28
N ARG A 364 -9.81 -6.09 -13.28
CA ARG A 364 -9.32 -4.72 -13.20
C ARG A 364 -9.01 -4.08 -14.55
N GLY A 365 -9.27 -2.77 -14.68
CA GLY A 365 -8.87 -2.00 -15.86
C GLY A 365 -9.43 -2.56 -17.17
N GLY A 366 -10.63 -3.16 -17.13
CA GLY A 366 -11.24 -3.80 -18.29
C GLY A 366 -10.68 -5.20 -18.64
N HIS A 367 -9.88 -5.80 -17.77
CA HIS A 367 -9.28 -7.13 -17.97
C HIS A 367 -9.46 -8.03 -16.76
N VAL A 368 -9.26 -9.34 -16.94
CA VAL A 368 -9.18 -10.31 -15.84
C VAL A 368 -7.78 -10.91 -15.77
N TYR A 369 -7.00 -10.52 -14.78
CA TYR A 369 -5.62 -10.96 -14.57
C TYR A 369 -5.55 -12.31 -13.86
N GLN A 370 -4.52 -13.09 -14.19
CA GLN A 370 -4.14 -14.26 -13.40
C GLN A 370 -3.43 -13.80 -12.13
N GLY A 371 -4.03 -14.06 -10.97
CA GLY A 371 -3.46 -13.78 -9.66
C GLY A 371 -3.07 -15.04 -8.91
N PHE A 372 -2.53 -14.87 -7.72
CA PHE A 372 -2.22 -15.94 -6.78
C PHE A 372 -2.56 -15.50 -5.36
N GLN A 373 -2.83 -16.49 -4.53
CA GLN A 373 -3.03 -16.35 -3.10
C GLN A 373 -2.14 -17.38 -2.44
N ASP A 374 -1.10 -16.94 -1.74
CA ASP A 374 -0.17 -17.86 -1.11
C ASP A 374 -0.91 -18.73 -0.09
N LYS A 375 -0.65 -20.04 -0.12
CA LYS A 375 -1.14 -20.93 0.92
C LYS A 375 -0.34 -20.60 2.17
N PRO A 376 -0.91 -20.73 3.38
CA PRO A 376 -0.17 -20.48 4.61
C PRO A 376 1.08 -21.37 4.66
N ALA A 377 2.22 -20.80 4.29
CA ALA A 377 3.52 -21.44 4.40
C ALA A 377 4.25 -20.89 5.63
N VAL A 378 5.25 -21.64 6.10
CA VAL A 378 6.00 -21.40 7.34
C VAL A 378 6.31 -19.92 7.55
N MET A 379 5.86 -19.40 8.69
CA MET A 379 6.07 -18.03 9.16
C MET A 379 7.52 -17.61 8.93
N THR A 380 7.77 -16.64 8.05
CA THR A 380 9.09 -16.03 8.00
C THR A 380 9.28 -15.25 9.29
N LYS A 381 10.26 -15.68 10.08
CA LYS A 381 10.64 -15.06 11.35
C LYS A 381 11.93 -14.31 11.14
N GLN A 382 11.90 -13.01 11.35
CA GLN A 382 13.07 -12.16 11.23
C GLN A 382 13.16 -11.24 12.43
N THR A 383 14.38 -10.99 12.88
CA THR A 383 14.66 -9.98 13.89
C THR A 383 15.38 -8.82 13.23
N ARG A 384 14.95 -7.59 13.50
CA ARG A 384 15.54 -6.35 12.94
C ARG A 384 16.02 -5.43 14.05
N LEU A 385 17.07 -4.67 13.79
CA LEU A 385 17.55 -3.62 14.69
C LEU A 385 16.85 -2.30 14.37
N ASN A 386 16.42 -1.54 15.38
CA ASN A 386 16.05 -0.14 15.16
C ASN A 386 17.31 0.72 14.92
N LYS A 387 17.11 1.99 14.53
CA LYS A 387 18.18 2.99 14.31
C LYS A 387 19.23 2.96 15.40
N VAL A 388 18.81 3.11 16.65
CA VAL A 388 19.70 3.21 17.82
C VAL A 388 20.54 1.95 18.01
N ALA A 389 19.93 0.76 17.88
CA ALA A 389 20.65 -0.51 17.98
C ALA A 389 21.61 -0.74 16.79
N PHE A 390 21.21 -0.34 15.58
CA PHE A 390 22.05 -0.46 14.40
C PHE A 390 23.24 0.49 14.44
N GLU A 391 23.07 1.73 14.89
CA GLU A 391 24.16 2.71 15.01
C GLU A 391 25.23 2.25 16.00
N ALA A 392 24.83 1.60 17.10
CA ALA A 392 25.78 0.98 18.04
C ALA A 392 26.59 -0.15 17.39
N LEU A 393 25.94 -0.98 16.56
CA LEU A 393 26.62 -2.01 15.78
C LEU A 393 27.57 -1.40 14.74
N ALA A 394 27.09 -0.42 13.98
CA ALA A 394 27.87 0.25 12.94
C ALA A 394 29.13 0.91 13.52
N ALA A 395 29.01 1.59 14.66
CA ALA A 395 30.14 2.16 15.39
C ALA A 395 31.18 1.09 15.79
N SER A 396 30.72 -0.08 16.25
CA SER A 396 31.60 -1.21 16.59
C SER A 396 32.35 -1.80 15.37
N LEU A 397 31.80 -1.60 14.16
CA LEU A 397 32.33 -2.12 12.90
C LEU A 397 33.11 -1.08 12.08
N GLY A 398 33.21 0.17 12.57
CA GLY A 398 33.79 1.29 11.82
C GLY A 398 32.99 1.66 10.56
N VAL A 399 31.69 1.38 10.56
CA VAL A 399 30.77 1.71 9.45
C VAL A 399 30.08 3.02 9.77
N THR A 400 30.03 3.93 8.81
CA THR A 400 29.21 5.14 8.90
C THR A 400 27.75 4.76 8.70
N PRO A 401 26.86 5.00 9.68
CA PRO A 401 25.43 4.76 9.51
C PRO A 401 24.83 5.64 8.42
N PRO A 402 23.67 5.26 7.85
CA PRO A 402 22.94 6.13 6.93
C PRO A 402 22.58 7.44 7.63
N VAL A 403 22.90 8.56 6.99
CA VAL A 403 22.39 9.87 7.40
C VAL A 403 20.97 9.94 6.87
N ILE A 404 20.01 9.72 7.76
CA ILE A 404 18.61 10.03 7.44
C ILE A 404 18.41 11.49 7.86
N PRO A 405 18.26 12.43 6.91
CA PRO A 405 18.08 13.83 7.27
C PRO A 405 16.80 13.97 8.09
N ASP A 406 16.91 14.64 9.24
CA ASP A 406 15.73 15.21 9.89
C ASP A 406 15.20 16.30 8.94
N HIS A 407 14.20 15.95 8.15
CA HIS A 407 13.38 16.78 7.26
C HIS A 407 13.90 18.20 6.90
N PRO A 408 14.43 18.44 5.68
CA PRO A 408 14.36 19.76 5.09
C PRO A 408 12.99 19.93 4.41
N ALA A 409 11.99 20.40 5.16
CA ALA A 409 10.68 20.75 4.62
C ALA A 409 10.74 21.77 3.47
N ALA A 410 11.83 22.53 3.35
CA ALA A 410 12.00 23.55 2.31
C ALA A 410 12.21 22.97 0.90
N THR A 411 12.92 21.85 0.77
CA THR A 411 13.27 21.27 -0.54
C THR A 411 12.26 20.22 -1.01
N ALA A 412 11.42 19.70 -0.13
CA ALA A 412 10.38 18.72 -0.48
C ALA A 412 9.37 19.27 -1.50
N GLY A 413 9.10 18.54 -2.56
CA GLY A 413 8.22 18.92 -3.66
C GLY A 413 8.71 18.40 -5.01
N THR A 414 8.00 18.77 -6.08
CA THR A 414 8.41 18.43 -7.45
C THR A 414 9.33 19.51 -8.01
N TRP A 415 10.38 19.09 -8.69
CA TRP A 415 11.39 19.96 -9.27
C TRP A 415 11.52 19.73 -10.77
N SER A 416 11.66 20.81 -11.51
CA SER A 416 12.07 20.81 -12.91
C SER A 416 13.58 21.07 -12.97
N VAL A 417 14.34 20.12 -13.52
CA VAL A 417 15.80 20.26 -13.71
C VAL A 417 16.13 20.33 -15.19
N THR A 418 17.04 21.21 -15.57
CA THR A 418 17.67 21.24 -16.89
C THR A 418 19.18 21.13 -16.73
N TYR A 419 19.84 20.40 -17.62
CA TYR A 419 21.29 20.27 -17.62
C TYR A 419 21.87 20.47 -19.02
N ALA A 420 23.08 21.02 -19.08
CA ALA A 420 23.80 21.35 -20.31
C ALA A 420 25.30 21.14 -20.14
N GLY A 421 26.06 21.10 -21.24
CA GLY A 421 27.51 20.86 -21.27
C GLY A 421 27.87 19.83 -22.34
N GLY A 422 28.60 18.78 -21.94
CA GLY A 422 28.91 17.64 -22.82
C GLY A 422 27.69 16.83 -23.30
N ASP A 423 26.52 17.08 -22.72
CA ASP A 423 25.20 16.64 -23.17
C ASP A 423 24.16 17.68 -22.69
N THR A 424 22.95 17.64 -23.25
CA THR A 424 21.82 18.49 -22.85
C THR A 424 20.60 17.66 -22.55
N GLY A 425 19.80 18.06 -21.55
CA GLY A 425 18.65 17.29 -21.14
C GLY A 425 17.85 17.91 -20.00
N SER A 426 16.83 17.18 -19.55
CA SER A 426 15.95 17.66 -18.47
C SER A 426 15.36 16.54 -17.65
N CYS A 427 15.03 16.84 -16.39
CA CYS A 427 14.24 16.01 -15.49
C CYS A 427 12.98 16.82 -15.14
N THR A 428 11.87 16.56 -15.83
CA THR A 428 10.67 17.42 -15.76
C THR A 428 9.85 17.25 -14.49
N ALA A 429 10.03 16.15 -13.77
CA ALA A 429 9.35 15.87 -12.50
C ALA A 429 10.28 15.11 -11.55
N LEU A 430 11.32 15.78 -11.08
CA LEU A 430 12.20 15.26 -10.06
C LEU A 430 11.53 15.45 -8.68
N SER A 431 11.08 14.37 -8.07
CA SER A 431 10.45 14.40 -6.76
C SER A 431 11.52 14.46 -5.66
N VAL A 432 11.37 15.41 -4.75
CA VAL A 432 12.08 15.42 -3.47
C VAL A 432 11.04 15.14 -2.39
N ASN A 433 11.13 14.01 -1.71
CA ASN A 433 10.17 13.68 -0.65
C ASN A 433 10.51 14.41 0.66
N ALA A 434 9.62 14.31 1.65
CA ALA A 434 9.81 14.98 2.95
C ALA A 434 11.07 14.52 3.71
N ALA A 435 11.63 13.36 3.37
CA ALA A 435 12.88 12.82 3.91
C ALA A 435 14.10 13.17 3.04
N ALA A 436 13.95 14.11 2.12
CA ALA A 436 15.01 14.62 1.25
C ALA A 436 15.56 13.60 0.23
N HIS A 437 14.85 12.50 -0.02
CA HIS A 437 15.22 11.62 -1.12
C HIS A 437 14.75 12.19 -2.44
N VAL A 438 15.61 12.06 -3.43
CA VAL A 438 15.43 12.58 -4.77
C VAL A 438 15.20 11.41 -5.69
N ILE A 439 14.13 11.45 -6.47
CA ILE A 439 13.88 10.47 -7.53
C ILE A 439 13.24 11.14 -8.74
N GLY A 440 13.66 10.74 -9.93
CA GLY A 440 12.95 11.14 -11.13
C GLY A 440 13.53 10.51 -12.37
N THR A 441 12.91 10.84 -13.50
CA THR A 441 13.39 10.45 -14.81
C THR A 441 13.96 11.68 -15.50
N CYS A 442 15.16 11.54 -16.04
CA CYS A 442 15.81 12.55 -16.86
C CYS A 442 15.89 12.06 -18.30
N THR A 443 15.84 12.99 -19.25
CA THR A 443 16.00 12.73 -20.68
C THR A 443 17.33 13.31 -21.15
N SER A 444 18.01 12.56 -22.01
CA SER A 444 19.20 13.01 -22.75
C SER A 444 18.80 13.35 -24.18
N SER A 445 19.15 14.56 -24.62
CA SER A 445 18.89 15.05 -25.97
C SER A 445 20.01 14.69 -26.94
N GLY A 446 21.25 14.55 -26.45
CA GLY A 446 22.40 14.16 -27.28
C GLY A 446 22.42 12.68 -27.62
N VAL A 447 22.10 11.80 -26.67
CA VAL A 447 22.16 10.34 -26.86
C VAL A 447 20.79 9.74 -27.22
N GLY A 448 19.70 10.47 -26.97
CA GLY A 448 18.33 10.02 -27.21
C GLY A 448 17.92 8.92 -26.23
N GLY A 449 17.27 9.28 -25.12
CA GLY A 449 16.78 8.29 -24.16
C GLY A 449 16.40 8.86 -22.81
N SER A 450 15.70 8.05 -22.02
CA SER A 450 15.36 8.36 -20.61
C SER A 450 16.20 7.50 -19.67
N PHE A 451 16.64 8.09 -18.56
CA PHE A 451 17.36 7.40 -17.51
C PHE A 451 16.84 7.83 -16.14
N ILE A 452 16.88 6.90 -15.19
CA ILE A 452 16.37 7.14 -13.84
C ILE A 452 17.50 7.72 -13.01
N VAL A 453 17.19 8.75 -12.25
CA VAL A 453 18.11 9.33 -11.28
C VAL A 453 17.53 9.19 -9.88
N SER A 454 18.41 8.95 -8.92
CA SER A 454 18.08 8.77 -7.51
C SER A 454 19.18 9.35 -6.63
N GLY A 455 18.83 9.81 -5.44
CA GLY A 455 19.81 10.39 -4.53
C GLY A 455 19.19 11.06 -3.32
N THR A 456 19.92 12.03 -2.77
CA THR A 456 19.55 12.70 -1.51
C THR A 456 19.81 14.20 -1.59
N VAL A 457 19.12 14.93 -0.73
CA VAL A 457 19.43 16.32 -0.35
C VAL A 457 19.78 16.31 1.13
N ASP A 458 20.94 16.85 1.51
CA ASP A 458 21.29 16.98 2.92
C ASP A 458 20.52 18.14 3.60
N ALA A 459 20.67 18.26 4.92
CA ALA A 459 20.00 19.31 5.70
C ALA A 459 20.41 20.75 5.31
N ALA A 460 21.57 20.93 4.67
CA ALA A 460 22.04 22.21 4.16
C ALA A 460 21.59 22.48 2.71
N GLY A 461 20.82 21.56 2.11
CA GLY A 461 20.37 21.64 0.72
C GLY A 461 21.33 21.00 -0.27
N GLY A 462 22.41 20.35 0.16
CA GLY A 462 23.38 19.69 -0.72
C GLY A 462 22.76 18.51 -1.46
N LEU A 463 22.62 18.62 -2.79
CA LEU A 463 22.12 17.58 -3.69
C LEU A 463 23.25 16.63 -4.08
N SER A 464 23.00 15.33 -3.93
CA SER A 464 23.81 14.26 -4.52
C SER A 464 22.91 13.23 -5.18
N VAL A 465 22.98 13.13 -6.50
CA VAL A 465 22.09 12.30 -7.32
C VAL A 465 22.90 11.51 -8.34
N GLY A 466 22.57 10.24 -8.53
CA GLY A 466 23.20 9.35 -9.50
C GLY A 466 22.17 8.59 -10.31
N SER A 467 22.58 8.11 -11.49
CA SER A 467 21.78 7.25 -12.34
C SER A 467 22.07 5.77 -12.08
N THR A 468 21.03 4.92 -12.15
CA THR A 468 21.18 3.45 -12.09
C THR A 468 21.28 2.81 -13.46
N SER A 469 20.88 3.50 -14.52
CA SER A 469 20.93 3.03 -15.91
C SER A 469 22.02 3.72 -16.75
N SER A 470 22.76 4.64 -16.16
CA SER A 470 23.96 5.27 -16.70
C SER A 470 24.93 5.58 -15.57
N ASP A 471 26.17 5.92 -15.87
CA ASP A 471 27.15 6.39 -14.89
C ASP A 471 27.11 7.92 -14.70
N ALA A 472 25.97 8.55 -15.01
CA ALA A 472 25.77 9.97 -14.80
C ALA A 472 25.53 10.30 -13.32
N SER A 473 26.11 11.38 -12.84
CA SER A 473 25.94 11.91 -11.48
C SER A 473 25.74 13.43 -11.51
N PHE A 474 24.88 13.93 -10.62
CA PHE A 474 24.54 15.33 -10.43
C PHE A 474 24.84 15.71 -8.98
N THR A 475 25.58 16.79 -8.78
CA THR A 475 25.92 17.33 -7.46
C THR A 475 25.65 18.83 -7.43
N GLY A 476 25.20 19.37 -6.30
CA GLY A 476 24.98 20.81 -6.17
C GLY A 476 24.13 21.16 -4.96
N THR A 477 23.28 22.17 -5.08
CA THR A 477 22.43 22.62 -3.97
C THR A 477 21.00 22.90 -4.41
N LEU A 478 20.02 22.50 -3.60
CA LEU A 478 18.62 22.91 -3.67
C LEU A 478 18.29 23.83 -2.50
N GLY A 479 17.76 25.02 -2.79
CA GLY A 479 17.14 25.92 -1.82
C GLY A 479 15.63 25.71 -1.73
N ALA A 480 14.90 26.70 -1.22
CA ALA A 480 13.44 26.60 -1.06
C ALA A 480 12.66 26.59 -2.39
N ALA A 481 13.23 27.15 -3.47
CA ALA A 481 12.54 27.32 -4.75
C ALA A 481 13.45 27.09 -5.98
N THR A 482 14.76 27.24 -5.84
CA THR A 482 15.73 27.09 -6.94
C THR A 482 16.91 26.26 -6.49
N GLY A 483 17.64 25.70 -7.46
CA GLY A 483 18.87 24.97 -7.22
C GLY A 483 19.78 24.96 -8.44
N SER A 484 21.04 24.61 -8.24
CA SER A 484 22.01 24.50 -9.31
C SER A 484 23.21 23.65 -8.90
N GLY A 485 23.99 23.22 -9.89
CA GLY A 485 25.20 22.48 -9.65
C GLY A 485 25.88 21.97 -10.91
N THR A 486 26.65 20.91 -10.74
CA THR A 486 27.43 20.25 -11.79
C THR A 486 26.95 18.82 -12.02
N TRP A 487 27.17 18.30 -13.22
CA TRP A 487 26.98 16.89 -13.52
C TRP A 487 28.17 16.33 -14.29
N SER A 488 28.33 15.01 -14.21
CA SER A 488 29.38 14.28 -14.91
C SER A 488 28.90 12.91 -15.36
N ARG A 489 29.44 12.42 -16.47
CA ARG A 489 29.25 11.06 -16.97
C ARG A 489 30.60 10.50 -17.46
N PRO A 490 31.34 9.78 -16.61
CA PRO A 490 32.71 9.34 -16.90
C PRO A 490 32.87 8.52 -18.19
N SER A 491 31.94 7.61 -18.49
CA SER A 491 31.96 6.72 -19.66
C SER A 491 31.95 7.47 -21.00
N ALA A 492 31.44 8.70 -20.99
CA ALA A 492 31.34 9.57 -22.15
C ALA A 492 32.31 10.76 -22.09
N SER A 493 33.17 10.82 -21.05
CA SER A 493 34.04 11.98 -20.77
C SER A 493 33.27 13.31 -20.78
N ALA A 494 32.00 13.29 -20.35
CA ALA A 494 31.09 14.42 -20.43
C ALA A 494 30.87 15.05 -19.06
N THR A 495 30.85 16.37 -19.00
CA THR A 495 30.57 17.15 -17.79
C THR A 495 29.76 18.38 -18.14
N GLY A 496 29.11 18.97 -17.16
CA GLY A 496 28.41 20.23 -17.36
C GLY A 496 27.74 20.77 -16.11
N THR A 497 26.77 21.66 -16.30
CA THR A 497 26.03 22.32 -15.24
C THR A 497 24.54 22.01 -15.34
N TRP A 498 23.85 22.11 -14.21
CA TRP A 498 22.40 21.99 -14.15
C TRP A 498 21.78 23.10 -13.31
N ALA A 499 20.53 23.41 -13.59
CA ALA A 499 19.69 24.32 -12.83
C ALA A 499 18.35 23.66 -12.54
N ALA A 500 17.74 24.00 -11.40
CA ALA A 500 16.50 23.44 -10.94
C ALA A 500 15.54 24.52 -10.43
N THR A 501 14.25 24.33 -10.67
CA THR A 501 13.18 25.18 -10.14
C THR A 501 12.08 24.29 -9.56
N LYS A 502 11.59 24.64 -8.37
CA LYS A 502 10.48 23.96 -7.70
C LYS A 502 9.16 24.32 -8.38
N GLN A 503 8.29 23.33 -8.60
CA GLN A 503 6.99 23.48 -9.25
C GLN A 503 5.91 23.97 -8.30
#